data_AF-A0A925NK54-F1
#
_entry.id   AF-A0A925NK54-F1
#
_cell.length_a   1.000
_cell.length_b   1.000
_cell.length_c   1.000
_cell.angle_alpha   90.00
_cell.angle_beta   90.00
_cell.angle_gamma   90.00
#
_symmetry.space_group_name_H-M   'P 1'
#
loop_
_entity.id
_entity.type
_entity.pdbx_description
1 polymer ?
#
loop_
_entity_poly.entity_id
_entity_poly.type
_entity_poly.pdbx_seq_one_letter_code
_entity_poly.pdbx_strand_id
1 'polypeptide(L)'
;KKDERLAVCLDTCHMFAAGYDVSNAVGLNAAVKEFESEVGFERLVAIHANDSKTPLGAKKDRHENIGYGCIGEEGFRLMLQNKHLRSVPWILEVPGLAEKGPDRENLDVLRRLAS
;
A
#
# COMPACT_ATOMS: atom_id res chain seq x y z
N LYS A 1 21.91 -17.34 -5.55
CA LYS A 1 22.62 -16.03 -5.51
C LYS A 1 21.57 -14.95 -5.41
N LYS A 2 21.68 -14.01 -4.45
CA LYS A 2 20.85 -12.80 -4.43
C LYS A 2 21.30 -11.91 -5.61
N ASP A 3 20.41 -11.60 -6.55
CA ASP A 3 20.72 -10.64 -7.64
C ASP A 3 20.73 -9.22 -7.04
N GLU A 4 21.82 -8.49 -7.23
CA GLU A 4 22.02 -7.13 -6.71
C GLU A 4 21.20 -6.08 -7.48
N ARG A 5 20.71 -6.40 -8.67
CA ARG A 5 19.89 -5.50 -9.51
C ARG A 5 18.38 -5.75 -9.37
N LEU A 6 17.98 -6.70 -8.52
CA LEU A 6 16.57 -6.98 -8.25
C LEU A 6 16.05 -6.12 -7.10
N ALA A 7 15.02 -5.34 -7.37
CA ALA A 7 14.28 -4.55 -6.38
C ALA A 7 12.77 -4.84 -6.48
N VAL A 8 12.02 -4.43 -5.45
CA VAL A 8 10.60 -4.70 -5.30
C VAL A 8 9.84 -3.40 -5.01
N CYS A 9 8.70 -3.24 -5.69
CA CYS A 9 7.66 -2.29 -5.35
C CYS A 9 6.47 -3.07 -4.77
N LEU A 10 5.93 -2.62 -3.64
CA LEU A 10 4.68 -3.15 -3.10
C LEU A 10 3.51 -2.27 -3.54
N ASP A 11 2.45 -2.86 -4.05
CA ASP A 11 1.20 -2.16 -4.35
C ASP A 11 0.13 -2.55 -3.34
N THR A 12 -0.43 -1.58 -2.61
CA THR A 12 -1.37 -1.85 -1.52
C THR A 12 -2.69 -2.46 -2.01
N CYS A 13 -3.19 -2.07 -3.18
CA CYS A 13 -4.39 -2.66 -3.77
C CYS A 13 -4.11 -4.09 -4.21
N HIS A 14 -2.96 -4.36 -4.83
CA HIS A 14 -2.59 -5.72 -5.24
C HIS A 14 -2.37 -6.65 -4.06
N MET A 15 -1.70 -6.18 -3.00
CA MET A 15 -1.55 -6.93 -1.75
C MET A 15 -2.92 -7.32 -1.19
N PHE A 16 -3.84 -6.35 -1.08
CA PHE A 16 -5.18 -6.59 -0.57
C PHE A 16 -5.99 -7.54 -1.48
N ALA A 17 -5.92 -7.37 -2.79
CA ALA A 17 -6.55 -8.25 -3.77
C ALA A 17 -6.00 -9.68 -3.73
N ALA A 18 -4.72 -9.86 -3.34
CA ALA A 18 -4.06 -11.15 -3.17
C ALA A 18 -4.36 -11.81 -1.81
N GLY A 19 -4.98 -11.09 -0.86
CA GLY A 19 -5.37 -11.61 0.45
C GLY A 19 -4.50 -11.15 1.62
N TYR A 20 -3.55 -10.24 1.40
CA TYR A 20 -2.80 -9.60 2.47
C TYR A 20 -3.65 -8.49 3.09
N ASP A 21 -4.20 -8.76 4.27
CA ASP A 21 -5.10 -7.83 4.95
C ASP A 21 -4.36 -6.68 5.64
N VAL A 22 -3.92 -5.70 4.85
CA VAL A 22 -3.24 -4.50 5.34
C VAL A 22 -4.20 -3.45 5.93
N SER A 23 -5.51 -3.74 6.01
CA SER A 23 -6.52 -2.83 6.57
C SER A 23 -6.50 -2.74 8.11
N ASN A 24 -5.82 -3.67 8.78
CA ASN A 24 -5.71 -3.73 10.23
C ASN A 24 -4.31 -4.17 10.69
N ALA A 25 -4.03 -3.92 11.97
CA ALA A 25 -2.70 -4.14 12.53
C ALA A 25 -2.27 -5.61 12.53
N VAL A 26 -3.20 -6.56 12.70
CA VAL A 26 -2.87 -7.99 12.73
C VAL A 26 -2.41 -8.45 11.35
N GLY A 27 -3.19 -8.14 10.31
CA GLY A 27 -2.85 -8.51 8.94
C GLY A 27 -1.63 -7.76 8.41
N LEU A 28 -1.48 -6.47 8.72
CA LEU A 28 -0.27 -5.71 8.36
C LEU A 28 1.00 -6.32 8.99
N ASN A 29 0.95 -6.66 10.28
CA ASN A 29 2.09 -7.28 10.96
C ASN A 29 2.45 -8.64 10.35
N ALA A 30 1.45 -9.44 9.95
CA ALA A 30 1.68 -10.70 9.26
C ALA A 30 2.35 -10.48 7.89
N ALA A 31 1.84 -9.55 7.09
CA ALA A 31 2.39 -9.24 5.76
C ALA A 31 3.83 -8.69 5.82
N VAL A 32 4.11 -7.78 6.75
CA VAL A 32 5.45 -7.20 6.98
C VAL A 32 6.44 -8.30 7.39
N LYS A 33 6.04 -9.21 8.29
CA LYS A 33 6.89 -10.33 8.73
C LYS A 33 7.19 -11.30 7.59
N GLU A 34 6.19 -11.63 6.77
CA GLU A 34 6.38 -12.48 5.60
C GLU A 34 7.30 -11.83 4.58
N PHE A 35 7.11 -10.54 4.29
CA PHE A 35 7.97 -9.81 3.37
C PHE A 35 9.43 -9.79 3.82
N GLU A 36 9.68 -9.58 5.13
CA GLU A 36 11.04 -9.64 5.69
C GLU A 36 11.69 -11.02 5.53
N SER A 37 10.93 -12.10 5.79
CA SER A 37 11.39 -13.48 5.68
C SER A 37 11.72 -13.88 4.24
N GLU A 38 10.82 -13.57 3.30
CA GLU A 38 10.88 -14.10 1.94
C GLU A 38 11.67 -13.20 0.98
N VAL A 39 11.61 -11.88 1.17
CA VAL A 39 12.15 -10.89 0.23
C VAL A 39 13.26 -10.05 0.87
N GLY A 40 13.01 -9.54 2.08
CA GLY A 40 13.87 -8.61 2.80
C GLY A 40 13.63 -7.14 2.44
N PHE A 41 13.59 -6.26 3.45
CA PHE A 41 13.35 -4.82 3.27
C PHE A 41 14.47 -4.10 2.50
N GLU A 42 15.65 -4.70 2.38
CA GLU A 42 16.73 -4.16 1.55
C GLU A 42 16.37 -4.07 0.06
N ARG A 43 15.34 -4.81 -0.37
CA ARG A 43 14.86 -4.80 -1.75
C ARG A 43 13.67 -3.88 -1.97
N LEU A 44 13.02 -3.40 -0.92
CA LEU A 44 11.85 -2.53 -1.03
C LEU A 44 12.30 -1.12 -1.41
N VAL A 45 11.91 -0.66 -2.59
CA VAL A 45 12.34 0.65 -3.12
C VAL A 45 11.20 1.64 -3.34
N ALA A 46 9.95 1.17 -3.36
CA ALA A 46 8.77 2.01 -3.54
C ALA A 46 7.50 1.29 -3.03
N ILE A 47 6.47 2.08 -2.74
CA ILE A 47 5.11 1.61 -2.49
C ILE A 47 4.16 2.37 -3.42
N HIS A 48 3.31 1.63 -4.14
CA HIS A 48 2.14 2.21 -4.78
C HIS A 48 0.98 2.23 -3.80
N ALA A 49 0.45 3.42 -3.57
CA ALA A 49 -0.54 3.76 -2.57
C ALA A 49 -1.92 3.82 -3.22
N ASN A 50 -2.57 2.67 -3.29
CA ASN A 50 -3.84 2.48 -3.96
C ASN A 50 -4.83 1.84 -2.97
N ASP A 51 -5.93 2.51 -2.66
CA ASP A 51 -7.02 1.85 -1.94
C ASP A 51 -7.69 0.83 -2.89
N SER A 52 -8.48 -0.10 -2.36
CA SER A 52 -9.13 -1.13 -3.18
C SER A 52 -10.63 -0.88 -3.28
N LYS A 53 -11.17 -0.77 -4.50
CA LYS A 53 -12.64 -0.76 -4.73
C LYS A 53 -13.31 -2.09 -4.37
N THR A 54 -12.51 -3.16 -4.16
CA THR A 54 -13.04 -4.51 -3.99
C THR A 54 -12.64 -5.12 -2.65
N PRO A 55 -13.46 -6.06 -2.10
CA PRO A 55 -13.13 -6.74 -0.85
C PRO A 55 -11.81 -7.51 -0.88
N LEU A 56 -11.28 -7.82 0.30
CA LEU A 56 -10.06 -8.59 0.50
C LEU A 56 -10.09 -9.91 -0.30
N GLY A 57 -9.00 -10.22 -1.00
CA GLY A 57 -8.89 -11.49 -1.72
C GLY A 57 -9.76 -11.60 -2.97
N ALA A 58 -10.36 -10.49 -3.44
CA ALA A 58 -11.21 -10.49 -4.63
C ALA A 58 -10.45 -10.79 -5.95
N LYS A 59 -9.11 -10.79 -5.93
CA LYS A 59 -8.24 -10.99 -7.11
C LYS A 59 -8.59 -10.04 -8.27
N LYS A 60 -8.95 -8.81 -7.93
CA LYS A 60 -9.27 -7.74 -8.88
C LYS A 60 -8.38 -6.55 -8.59
N ASP A 61 -7.72 -6.10 -9.64
CA ASP A 61 -6.97 -4.84 -9.65
C ASP A 61 -7.93 -3.69 -9.98
N ARG A 62 -8.48 -3.06 -8.95
CA ARG A 62 -9.40 -1.93 -9.06
C ARG A 62 -9.07 -0.89 -7.99
N HIS A 63 -8.19 0.03 -8.33
CA HIS A 63 -7.74 1.10 -7.46
C HIS A 63 -8.88 2.04 -7.06
N GLU A 64 -8.86 2.52 -5.83
CA GLU A 64 -9.76 3.53 -5.28
C GLU A 64 -8.97 4.68 -4.64
N ASN A 65 -9.60 5.84 -4.55
CA ASN A 65 -9.11 6.99 -3.79
C ASN A 65 -8.87 6.61 -2.31
N ILE A 66 -7.88 7.23 -1.69
CA ILE A 66 -7.42 6.91 -0.34
C ILE A 66 -8.54 7.14 0.68
N GLY A 67 -8.95 6.08 1.36
CA GLY A 67 -10.01 6.12 2.38
C GLY A 67 -11.42 5.85 1.84
N TYR A 68 -11.58 5.71 0.53
CA TYR A 68 -12.87 5.47 -0.12
C TYR A 68 -13.08 3.98 -0.45
N GLY A 69 -12.03 3.15 -0.30
CA GLY A 69 -12.06 1.72 -0.58
C GLY A 69 -12.09 0.84 0.66
N CYS A 70 -11.81 -0.44 0.44
CA CYS A 70 -11.86 -1.48 1.46
C CYS A 70 -10.59 -1.56 2.34
N ILE A 71 -9.48 -0.91 1.96
CA ILE A 71 -8.30 -0.79 2.84
C ILE A 71 -8.56 0.31 3.87
N GLY A 72 -9.09 1.45 3.39
CA GLY A 72 -9.53 2.57 4.23
C GLY A 72 -8.39 3.34 4.91
N GLU A 73 -8.75 4.46 5.54
CA GLU A 73 -7.76 5.35 6.20
C GLU A 73 -6.99 4.67 7.33
N GLU A 74 -7.60 3.71 8.04
CA GLU A 74 -6.95 2.95 9.10
C GLU A 74 -5.77 2.15 8.57
N GLY A 75 -5.98 1.37 7.50
CA GLY A 75 -4.90 0.61 6.87
C GLY A 75 -3.77 1.51 6.41
N PHE A 76 -4.09 2.61 5.73
CA PHE A 76 -3.07 3.57 5.27
C PHE A 76 -2.29 4.20 6.42
N ARG A 77 -2.95 4.62 7.49
CA ARG A 77 -2.26 5.17 8.67
C ARG A 77 -1.33 4.15 9.32
N LEU A 78 -1.79 2.90 9.50
CA LEU A 78 -0.95 1.83 10.04
C LEU A 78 0.29 1.58 9.17
N MET A 79 0.12 1.55 7.85
CA MET A 79 1.24 1.34 6.93
C MET A 79 2.20 2.52 6.88
N LEU A 80 1.70 3.76 6.84
CA LEU A 80 2.50 4.99 6.81
C LEU A 80 3.28 5.22 8.11
N GLN A 81 2.76 4.74 9.24
CA GLN A 81 3.45 4.80 10.54
C GLN A 81 4.40 3.60 10.77
N ASN A 82 4.37 2.57 9.92
CA ASN A 82 5.23 1.41 10.04
C ASN A 82 6.69 1.78 9.73
N LYS A 83 7.60 1.51 10.69
CA LYS A 83 9.03 1.86 10.58
C LYS A 83 9.75 1.28 9.36
N HIS A 84 9.28 0.16 8.82
CA HIS A 84 9.89 -0.50 7.66
C HIS A 84 9.37 0.05 6.32
N LEU A 85 8.15 0.61 6.31
CA LEU A 85 7.48 1.07 5.09
C LEU A 85 7.55 2.60 4.91
N ARG A 86 7.62 3.36 6.01
CA ARG A 86 7.54 4.83 5.99
C ARG A 86 8.67 5.53 5.24
N SER A 87 9.83 4.89 5.07
CA SER A 87 11.02 5.52 4.51
C SER A 87 11.14 5.43 2.99
N VAL A 88 10.35 4.55 2.35
CA VAL A 88 10.36 4.44 0.89
C VAL A 88 9.38 5.43 0.27
N PRO A 89 9.56 5.84 -1.00
CA PRO A 89 8.58 6.68 -1.70
C PRO A 89 7.20 6.01 -1.80
N TRP A 90 6.15 6.78 -1.55
CA TRP A 90 4.75 6.40 -1.74
C TRP A 90 4.21 7.11 -2.98
N ILE A 91 3.71 6.35 -3.96
CA ILE A 91 3.28 6.83 -5.28
C ILE A 91 1.80 6.52 -5.45
N LEU A 92 0.98 7.51 -5.78
CA LEU A 92 -0.45 7.30 -6.04
C LEU A 92 -0.67 6.84 -7.49
N GLU A 93 -1.57 5.88 -7.68
CA GLU A 93 -2.12 5.47 -8.99
C GLU A 93 -3.66 5.40 -8.92
N VAL A 94 -4.24 6.25 -8.08
CA VAL A 94 -5.68 6.35 -7.82
C VAL A 94 -6.42 7.07 -8.97
N PRO A 95 -7.75 6.85 -9.12
CA PRO A 95 -8.55 7.53 -10.14
C PRO A 95 -8.61 9.05 -9.98
N GLY A 96 -8.44 9.56 -8.76
CA GLY A 96 -8.65 10.96 -8.40
C GLY A 96 -10.13 11.30 -8.24
N LEU A 97 -10.45 12.37 -7.52
CA LEU A 97 -11.82 12.80 -7.26
C LEU A 97 -12.55 13.25 -8.54
N ALA A 98 -11.80 13.72 -9.53
CA ALA A 98 -12.31 14.13 -10.84
C ALA A 98 -12.16 13.04 -11.92
N GLU A 99 -11.74 11.82 -11.56
CA GLU A 99 -11.52 10.70 -12.48
C GLU A 99 -10.52 11.05 -13.62
N LYS A 100 -9.49 11.82 -13.28
CA LYS A 100 -8.42 12.27 -14.19
C LYS A 100 -7.03 11.78 -13.79
N GLY A 101 -6.98 10.80 -12.88
CA GLY A 101 -5.76 10.29 -12.27
C GLY A 101 -5.44 10.95 -10.93
N PRO A 102 -4.28 10.60 -10.35
CA PRO A 102 -3.89 11.05 -9.01
C PRO A 102 -3.92 12.56 -8.84
N ASP A 103 -4.44 13.02 -7.70
CA ASP A 103 -4.65 14.43 -7.39
C ASP A 103 -4.01 14.85 -6.06
N ARG A 104 -4.09 16.15 -5.77
CA ARG A 104 -3.47 16.75 -4.59
C ARG A 104 -4.21 16.36 -3.31
N GLU A 105 -5.51 16.18 -3.40
CA GLU A 105 -6.41 15.84 -2.33
C GLU A 105 -6.05 14.47 -1.73
N ASN A 106 -5.82 13.46 -2.57
CA ASN A 106 -5.33 12.15 -2.11
C ASN A 106 -3.93 12.23 -1.49
N LEU A 107 -3.03 13.06 -2.03
CA LEU A 107 -1.70 13.27 -1.42
C LEU A 107 -1.81 13.91 -0.03
N ASP A 108 -2.71 14.86 0.14
CA ASP A 108 -2.92 15.53 1.43
C ASP A 108 -3.56 14.60 2.45
N VAL A 109 -4.43 13.66 2.03
CA VAL A 109 -4.90 12.57 2.90
C VAL A 109 -3.74 11.71 3.37
N LEU A 110 -2.86 11.21 2.47
CA LEU A 110 -1.71 10.41 2.88
C LEU A 110 -0.79 11.16 3.86
N ARG A 111 -0.53 12.45 3.62
CA ARG A 111 0.30 13.28 4.52
C ARG A 111 -0.33 13.43 5.90
N ARG A 112 -1.64 13.63 5.98
CA ARG A 112 -2.38 13.68 7.25
C ARG A 112 -2.27 12.35 7.99
N LEU A 113 -2.40 11.22 7.28
CA LEU A 113 -2.34 9.88 7.87
C LEU A 113 -0.93 9.46 8.30
N ALA A 114 0.11 10.06 7.72
CA ALA A 114 1.51 9.85 8.10
C ALA A 114 1.97 10.65 9.32
N SER A 115 1.14 11.57 9.82
CA SER A 115 1.44 12.44 10.97
C SER A 115 1.24 11.74 12.31
#